data_AF-A0A4S2H8H3-F1
#
_entry.id   AF-A0A4S2H8H3-F1
#
_cell.length_a   1.000
_cell.length_b   1.000
_cell.length_c   1.000
_cell.angle_alpha   90.00
_cell.angle_beta   90.00
_cell.angle_gamma   90.00
#
_symmetry.space_group_name_H-M   'P 1'
#
loop_
_entity.id
_entity.type
_entity.pdbx_description
1 polymer ?
#
loop_
_entity_poly.entity_id
_entity_poly.type
_entity_poly.pdbx_seq_one_letter_code
_entity_poly.pdbx_strand_id
1 'polypeptide(L)'
;MSKVTISLNGRAFTIGCEEGQQAYLRELASHLDSHVRDLAEKVGQIGELRLLLMASLIVSDEWREAQGRVAELEDELMEAKGRTSQAEARRRNDRAQAAELFNAAAEQLEALSASGEEA
;
A
#
# COMPACT_ATOMS: atom_id res chain seq x y z
N MET A 1 -1.74 -32.56 -13.97
CA MET A 1 -2.71 -31.46 -13.82
C MET A 1 -3.53 -31.72 -12.56
N SER A 2 -3.51 -30.79 -11.60
CA SER A 2 -4.32 -30.91 -10.39
C SER A 2 -5.73 -30.38 -10.63
N LYS A 3 -6.65 -30.74 -9.75
CA LYS A 3 -8.02 -30.23 -9.76
C LYS A 3 -8.41 -29.84 -8.35
N VAL A 4 -9.26 -28.83 -8.25
CA VAL A 4 -9.89 -28.42 -6.99
C VAL A 4 -11.41 -28.41 -7.18
N THR A 5 -12.12 -28.94 -6.20
CA THR A 5 -13.58 -28.80 -6.12
C THR A 5 -13.90 -27.67 -5.16
N ILE A 6 -14.70 -26.72 -5.64
CA ILE A 6 -15.23 -25.59 -4.86
C ILE A 6 -16.75 -25.69 -4.81
N SER A 7 -17.39 -24.98 -3.88
CA SER A 7 -18.85 -24.90 -3.77
C SER A 7 -19.29 -23.45 -3.89
N LEU A 8 -20.27 -23.16 -4.76
CA LEU A 8 -20.92 -21.86 -4.87
C LEU A 8 -22.42 -22.08 -4.77
N ASN A 9 -23.08 -21.40 -3.83
CA ASN A 9 -24.52 -21.51 -3.53
C ASN A 9 -25.01 -22.96 -3.37
N GLY A 10 -24.19 -23.80 -2.71
CA GLY A 10 -24.48 -25.22 -2.51
C GLY A 10 -24.21 -26.14 -3.71
N ARG A 11 -23.70 -25.60 -4.83
CA ARG A 11 -23.35 -26.38 -6.02
C ARG A 11 -21.85 -26.57 -6.15
N ALA A 12 -21.42 -27.81 -6.40
CA ALA A 12 -20.01 -28.13 -6.59
C ALA A 12 -19.52 -27.86 -8.02
N PHE A 13 -18.37 -27.19 -8.14
CA PHE A 13 -17.67 -26.92 -9.39
C PHE A 13 -16.25 -27.47 -9.31
N THR A 14 -15.78 -28.11 -10.40
CA THR A 14 -14.40 -28.64 -10.46
C THR A 14 -13.59 -27.80 -11.44
N ILE A 15 -12.50 -27.23 -10.94
CA ILE A 15 -11.61 -26.33 -11.70
C ILE A 15 -10.23 -27.00 -11.81
N GLY A 16 -9.63 -26.91 -12.99
CA GLY A 16 -8.24 -27.33 -13.20
C GLY A 16 -7.28 -26.29 -12.64
N CYS A 17 -6.26 -26.73 -11.90
CA CYS A 17 -5.30 -25.82 -11.30
C CYS A 17 -3.89 -26.42 -11.27
N GLU A 18 -2.91 -25.55 -11.01
CA GLU A 18 -1.55 -25.97 -10.72
C GLU A 18 -1.45 -26.59 -9.33
N GLU A 19 -0.37 -27.33 -9.10
CA GLU A 19 -0.09 -27.92 -7.79
C GLU A 19 0.25 -26.81 -6.78
N GLY A 20 -0.37 -26.86 -5.61
CA GLY A 20 -0.21 -25.84 -4.57
C GLY A 20 -1.23 -24.69 -4.62
N GLN A 21 -1.96 -24.49 -5.73
CA GLN A 21 -2.96 -23.41 -5.82
C GLN A 21 -4.32 -23.76 -5.22
N GLN A 22 -4.56 -25.00 -4.77
CA GLN A 22 -5.89 -25.43 -4.35
C GLN A 22 -6.44 -24.65 -3.14
N ALA A 23 -5.57 -24.27 -2.21
CA ALA A 23 -5.98 -23.49 -1.04
C ALA A 23 -6.47 -22.10 -1.44
N TYR A 24 -5.67 -21.39 -2.24
CA TYR A 24 -6.00 -20.06 -2.76
C TYR A 24 -7.30 -20.06 -3.58
N LEU A 25 -7.50 -21.05 -4.45
CA LEU A 25 -8.75 -21.16 -5.21
C LEU A 25 -9.98 -21.43 -4.33
N ARG A 26 -9.84 -22.15 -3.21
CA ARG A 26 -10.93 -22.33 -2.24
C ARG A 26 -11.26 -21.03 -1.51
N GLU A 27 -10.25 -20.24 -1.19
CA GLU A 27 -10.43 -18.92 -0.57
C GLU A 27 -11.16 -17.96 -1.51
N LEU A 28 -10.71 -17.85 -2.77
CA LEU A 28 -11.40 -17.06 -3.80
C LEU A 28 -12.84 -17.51 -4.01
N ALA A 29 -13.07 -18.82 -4.04
CA ALA A 29 -14.43 -19.36 -4.14
C ALA A 29 -15.28 -19.03 -2.93
N SER A 30 -14.72 -19.06 -1.72
CA SER A 30 -15.43 -18.68 -0.49
C SER A 30 -15.84 -17.20 -0.51
N HIS A 31 -14.96 -16.32 -1.00
CA HIS A 31 -15.27 -14.89 -1.17
C HIS A 31 -16.38 -14.67 -2.20
N LEU A 32 -16.33 -15.37 -3.33
CA LEU A 32 -17.41 -15.29 -4.32
C LEU A 32 -18.72 -15.87 -3.77
N ASP A 33 -18.66 -16.99 -3.04
CA ASP A 33 -19.84 -17.65 -2.46
C ASP A 33 -20.58 -16.76 -1.46
N SER A 34 -19.87 -16.00 -0.61
CA SER A 34 -20.53 -15.05 0.29
C SER A 34 -21.34 -14.01 -0.47
N HIS A 35 -20.78 -13.44 -1.54
CA HIS A 35 -21.50 -12.49 -2.40
C HIS A 35 -22.72 -13.11 -3.09
N VAL A 36 -22.59 -14.36 -3.55
CA VAL A 36 -23.69 -15.08 -4.18
C VAL A 36 -24.82 -15.36 -3.18
N ARG A 37 -24.49 -15.77 -1.95
CA ARG A 37 -25.48 -16.03 -0.89
C ARG A 37 -26.18 -14.75 -0.45
N ASP A 38 -25.42 -13.68 -0.22
CA ASP A 38 -25.97 -12.37 0.13
C ASP A 38 -26.94 -11.86 -0.94
N LEU A 39 -26.60 -12.03 -2.22
CA LEU A 39 -27.51 -11.71 -3.32
C LEU A 39 -28.75 -12.61 -3.31
N ALA A 40 -28.59 -13.92 -3.13
CA ALA A 40 -29.71 -14.84 -3.07
C ALA A 40 -30.69 -14.49 -1.93
N GLU A 41 -30.19 -13.99 -0.79
CA GLU A 41 -31.01 -13.49 0.32
C GLU A 41 -31.73 -12.17 -0.02
N LYS A 42 -31.04 -11.23 -0.69
CA LYS A 42 -31.56 -9.88 -0.97
C LYS A 42 -32.54 -9.82 -2.15
N VAL A 43 -32.20 -10.45 -3.27
CA VAL A 43 -32.98 -10.41 -4.52
C VAL A 43 -33.75 -11.69 -4.80
N GLY A 44 -33.56 -12.73 -3.97
CA GLY A 44 -34.19 -14.03 -4.14
C GLY A 44 -33.49 -14.89 -5.19
N GLN A 45 -34.01 -16.10 -5.41
CA GLN A 45 -33.46 -17.03 -6.40
C GLN A 45 -33.92 -16.69 -7.82
N ILE A 46 -33.33 -15.62 -8.38
CA ILE A 46 -33.56 -15.16 -9.77
C ILE A 46 -32.87 -16.03 -10.82
N GLY A 47 -32.20 -17.11 -10.40
CA GLY A 47 -31.44 -18.04 -11.23
C GLY A 47 -29.93 -17.94 -10.99
N GLU A 48 -29.28 -19.09 -10.97
CA GLU A 48 -27.85 -19.24 -10.64
C GLU A 48 -26.93 -18.40 -11.53
N LEU A 49 -27.15 -18.42 -12.86
CA LEU A 49 -26.34 -17.65 -13.80
C LEU A 49 -26.42 -16.14 -13.51
N ARG A 50 -27.60 -15.63 -13.13
CA ARG A 50 -27.79 -14.21 -12.82
C ARG A 50 -27.14 -13.84 -11.50
N LEU A 51 -27.27 -14.69 -10.48
CA LEU A 51 -26.60 -14.50 -9.19
C LEU A 51 -25.08 -14.48 -9.34
N LEU A 52 -24.50 -15.43 -10.07
CA LEU A 52 -23.06 -15.49 -10.34
C LEU A 52 -22.59 -14.26 -11.14
N LEU A 53 -23.35 -13.83 -12.16
CA LEU A 53 -23.03 -12.64 -12.93
C LEU A 53 -22.99 -11.40 -12.03
N MET A 54 -24.02 -11.18 -11.21
CA MET A 54 -24.07 -10.04 -10.30
C MET A 54 -22.96 -10.08 -9.25
N ALA A 55 -22.73 -11.25 -8.63
CA ALA A 55 -21.64 -11.43 -7.67
C ALA A 55 -20.27 -11.14 -8.30
N SER A 56 -20.04 -11.59 -9.54
CA SER A 56 -18.80 -11.33 -10.26
C SER A 56 -18.57 -9.84 -10.54
N LEU A 57 -19.65 -9.08 -10.82
CA LEU A 57 -19.55 -7.63 -11.01
C LEU A 57 -19.24 -6.92 -9.71
N ILE A 58 -19.83 -7.34 -8.58
CA ILE A 58 -19.53 -6.79 -7.25
C ILE A 58 -18.06 -7.01 -6.90
N VAL A 59 -17.57 -8.25 -6.99
CA VAL A 59 -16.16 -8.57 -6.70
C VAL A 59 -15.21 -7.80 -7.62
N SER A 60 -15.59 -7.59 -8.88
CA SER A 60 -14.81 -6.80 -9.84
C SER A 60 -14.76 -5.31 -9.46
N ASP A 61 -15.84 -4.78 -8.90
CA ASP A 61 -15.91 -3.40 -8.41
C ASP A 61 -15.06 -3.23 -7.15
N GLU A 62 -15.16 -4.14 -6.17
CA GLU A 62 -14.31 -4.18 -4.97
C GLU A 62 -12.82 -4.20 -5.33
N TRP A 63 -12.45 -5.02 -6.33
CA TRP A 63 -11.08 -5.09 -6.82
C TRP A 63 -10.61 -3.75 -7.42
N ARG A 64 -11.44 -3.09 -8.22
CA ARG A 64 -11.11 -1.78 -8.81
C ARG A 64 -10.97 -0.70 -7.74
N GLU A 65 -11.84 -0.70 -6.74
CA GLU A 65 -11.76 0.23 -5.61
C GLU A 65 -10.47 0.01 -4.82
N ALA A 66 -10.12 -1.25 -4.51
CA ALA A 66 -8.89 -1.59 -3.81
C ALA A 66 -7.64 -1.14 -4.60
N GLN A 67 -7.63 -1.32 -5.94
CA GLN A 67 -6.56 -0.82 -6.80
C GLN A 67 -6.42 0.70 -6.74
N GLY A 68 -7.54 1.43 -6.75
CA GLY A 68 -7.54 2.89 -6.60
C GLY A 68 -6.95 3.33 -5.26
N ARG A 69 -7.36 2.70 -4.17
CA ARG A 69 -6.84 2.98 -2.82
C ARG A 69 -5.35 2.68 -2.68
N VAL A 70 -4.85 1.62 -3.33
CA VAL A 70 -3.42 1.32 -3.37
C VAL A 70 -2.66 2.44 -4.07
N ALA A 71 -3.14 2.91 -5.22
CA ALA A 71 -2.51 4.01 -5.95
C ALA A 71 -2.48 5.32 -5.12
N GLU A 72 -3.58 5.66 -4.45
CA GLU A 72 -3.65 6.83 -3.55
C GLU A 72 -2.63 6.71 -2.41
N LEU A 73 -2.54 5.55 -1.76
CA LEU A 73 -1.57 5.31 -0.69
C LEU A 73 -0.11 5.35 -1.18
N GLU A 74 0.16 4.90 -2.40
CA GLU A 74 1.47 4.98 -3.02
C GLU A 74 1.88 6.43 -3.27
N ASP A 75 0.96 7.28 -3.75
CA ASP A 75 1.18 8.71 -3.94
C ASP A 75 1.43 9.43 -2.61
N GLU A 76 0.58 9.20 -1.60
CA GLU A 76 0.76 9.77 -0.26
C GLU A 76 2.11 9.37 0.36
N LEU A 77 2.53 8.12 0.19
CA LEU A 77 3.82 7.61 0.66
C LEU A 77 4.97 8.31 -0.06
N MET A 78 4.85 8.57 -1.36
CA MET A 78 5.84 9.29 -2.15
C MET A 78 5.99 10.73 -1.66
N GLU A 79 4.87 11.42 -1.43
CA GLU A 79 4.87 12.78 -0.88
C GLU A 79 5.45 12.84 0.53
N ALA A 80 5.11 11.88 1.41
CA ALA A 80 5.66 11.81 2.76
C ALA A 80 7.18 11.59 2.75
N LYS A 81 7.67 10.69 1.88
CA LYS A 81 9.11 10.48 1.67
C LYS A 81 9.79 11.73 1.12
N GLY A 82 9.16 12.43 0.18
CA GLY A 82 9.65 13.71 -0.36
C GLY A 82 9.76 14.80 0.70
N ARG A 83 8.76 14.94 1.57
CA ARG A 83 8.79 15.88 2.70
C ARG A 83 9.92 15.55 3.68
N THR A 84 10.10 14.27 3.99
CA THR A 84 11.15 13.81 4.91
C THR A 84 12.54 14.06 4.34
N SER A 85 12.79 13.73 3.08
CA SER A 85 14.08 13.97 2.42
C SER A 85 14.42 15.46 2.33
N GLN A 86 13.44 16.32 2.04
CA GLN A 86 13.62 17.77 2.05
C GLN A 86 13.94 18.29 3.46
N ALA A 87 13.26 17.80 4.49
CA ALA A 87 13.53 18.19 5.87
C ALA A 87 14.94 17.76 6.32
N GLU A 88 15.38 16.55 5.94
CA GLU A 88 16.74 16.08 6.21
C GLU A 88 17.79 16.91 5.47
N ALA A 89 17.56 17.25 4.20
CA ALA A 89 18.45 18.11 3.43
C ALA A 89 18.59 19.51 4.06
N ARG A 90 17.47 20.11 4.49
CA ARG A 90 17.48 21.38 5.23
C ARG A 90 18.28 21.28 6.51
N ARG A 91 18.02 20.26 7.34
CA ARG A 91 18.78 20.03 8.59
C ARG A 91 20.28 19.85 8.36
N ARG A 92 20.68 19.18 7.28
CA ARG A 92 22.11 19.03 6.91
C ARG A 92 22.72 20.38 6.52
N ASN A 93 22.02 21.16 5.71
CA ASN A 93 22.47 22.49 5.29
C ASN A 93 22.60 23.44 6.49
N ASP A 94 21.59 23.48 7.36
CA ASP A 94 21.59 24.33 8.56
C ASP A 94 22.76 23.96 9.50
N ARG A 95 23.05 22.65 9.66
CA ARG A 95 24.21 22.18 10.42
C ARG A 95 25.53 22.59 9.80
N ALA A 96 25.66 22.50 8.48
CA ALA A 96 26.88 22.89 7.77
C ALA A 96 27.14 24.40 7.93
N GLN A 97 26.12 25.24 7.72
CA GLN A 97 26.21 26.69 7.92
C GLN A 97 26.56 27.06 9.37
N ALA A 98 25.96 26.39 10.35
CA ALA A 98 26.29 26.61 11.74
C ALA A 98 27.76 26.27 12.04
N ALA A 99 28.28 25.15 11.52
CA ALA A 99 29.68 24.77 11.68
C ALA A 99 30.64 25.77 11.04
N GLU A 100 30.31 26.29 9.85
CA GLU A 100 31.10 27.34 9.19
C GLU A 100 31.14 28.63 10.02
N LEU A 101 30.00 29.09 10.54
CA LEU A 101 29.92 30.27 11.40
C LEU A 101 30.72 30.09 12.71
N PHE A 102 30.65 28.90 13.32
CA PHE A 102 31.43 28.60 14.52
C PHE A 102 32.93 28.65 14.26
N ASN A 103 33.40 28.07 13.15
CA ASN A 103 34.81 28.13 12.78
C ASN A 103 35.26 29.56 12.51
N ALA A 104 34.48 30.35 11.75
CA ALA A 104 34.81 31.75 11.49
C ALA A 104 34.88 32.60 12.77
N ALA A 105 33.97 32.36 13.73
CA ALA A 105 34.00 33.03 15.02
C ALA A 105 35.23 32.63 15.86
N ALA A 106 35.62 31.36 15.82
CA ALA A 106 36.84 30.87 16.48
C ALA A 106 38.11 31.54 15.90
N GLU A 107 38.21 31.62 14.57
CA GLU A 107 39.33 32.30 13.89
C GLU A 107 39.44 33.79 14.29
N GLN A 108 38.31 34.49 14.42
CA GLN A 108 38.30 35.89 14.88
C GLN A 108 38.75 36.03 16.34
N LEU A 109 38.35 35.10 17.21
CA LEU A 109 38.78 35.09 18.61
C LEU A 109 40.28 34.86 18.73
N GLU A 110 40.84 33.93 17.94
CA GLU A 110 42.28 33.69 17.89
C GLU A 110 43.03 34.94 17.42
N ALA A 111 42.58 35.60 16.36
CA ALA A 111 43.19 36.85 15.88
C ALA A 111 43.15 37.98 16.93
N LEU A 112 42.03 38.13 17.65
CA LEU A 112 41.92 39.11 18.74
C LEU A 112 42.83 38.78 19.92
N SER A 113 42.97 37.51 20.29
CA SER A 113 43.91 37.11 21.34
C SER A 113 45.37 37.38 20.96
N ALA A 114 45.76 37.08 19.72
CA ALA A 114 47.12 37.31 19.23
C ALA A 114 47.50 38.80 19.21
N SER A 115 46.57 39.68 18.82
CA SER A 115 46.78 41.14 18.83
C SER A 115 46.77 41.77 20.23
N GLY A 116 46.15 41.10 21.21
CA GLY A 116 46.14 41.54 22.61
C GLY A 116 47.40 41.20 23.40
N GLU A 117 48.21 40.23 22.95
CA GLU A 117 49.48 39.85 23.58
C GLU A 117 50.68 40.73 23.15
N GLU A 118 50.54 41.55 22.10
CA GLU A 118 51.60 42.45 21.59
C GLU A 118 51.55 43.88 22.16
N ALA A 119 50.65 44.19 23.11
CA ALA A 119 50.49 45.53 23.73
C ALA A 119 50.79 45.52 25.24
#